data_AF-A0A399IU23-F1
#
_entry.id   AF-A0A399IU23-F1
#
_cell.length_a   1.000
_cell.length_b   1.000
_cell.length_c   1.000
_cell.angle_alpha   90.00
_cell.angle_beta   90.00
_cell.angle_gamma   90.00
#
_symmetry.space_group_name_H-M   'P 1'
#
loop_
_entity.id
_entity.type
_entity.pdbx_description
1 polymer ?
#
loop_
_entity_poly.entity_id
_entity_poly.type
_entity_poly.pdbx_seq_one_letter_code
_entity_poly.pdbx_strand_id
1 'polypeptide(L)'
;MQSKIENLLNVLGAIEKVDYIKAKQYLTNGEPQELVKEAVRLADEVLITSEGKPNYESISYLKEHGFNVFAGEKDSFGWLTGCIRTSKGIIVFG
;
A
#
# COMPACT_ATOMS: atom_id res chain seq x y z
N MET A 1 -9.02 1.29 -20.17
CA MET A 1 -7.71 1.58 -19.57
C MET A 1 -7.91 1.44 -18.07
N GLN A 2 -7.30 0.43 -17.45
CA GLN A 2 -7.50 0.14 -16.03
C GLN A 2 -6.79 1.20 -15.20
N SER A 3 -7.44 1.73 -14.17
CA SER A 3 -6.87 2.80 -13.34
C SER A 3 -5.75 2.26 -12.46
N LYS A 4 -4.69 3.04 -12.19
CA LYS A 4 -3.57 2.60 -11.34
C LYS A 4 -4.05 2.19 -9.93
N ILE A 5 -5.10 2.83 -9.40
CA ILE A 5 -5.69 2.48 -8.10
C ILE A 5 -6.37 1.11 -8.12
N GLU A 6 -6.99 0.72 -9.24
CA GLU A 6 -7.59 -0.61 -9.42
C GLU A 6 -6.49 -1.68 -9.47
N ASN A 7 -5.35 -1.37 -10.10
CA ASN A 7 -4.19 -2.26 -10.10
C ASN A 7 -3.65 -2.47 -8.68
N LEU A 8 -3.53 -1.41 -7.88
CA LEU A 8 -3.12 -1.53 -6.48
C LEU A 8 -4.10 -2.41 -5.70
N LEU A 9 -5.41 -2.16 -5.83
CA LEU A 9 -6.43 -2.98 -5.19
C LEU A 9 -6.32 -4.47 -5.56
N ASN A 10 -6.12 -4.77 -6.84
CA ASN A 10 -5.96 -6.14 -7.33
C ASN A 10 -4.71 -6.82 -6.76
N VAL A 11 -3.59 -6.10 -6.69
CA VAL A 11 -2.34 -6.60 -6.12
C VAL A 11 -2.49 -6.88 -4.63
N LEU A 12 -3.09 -5.96 -3.87
CA LEU A 12 -3.35 -6.15 -2.44
C LEU A 12 -4.25 -7.38 -2.20
N GLY A 13 -5.33 -7.52 -2.97
CA GLY A 13 -6.21 -8.69 -2.91
C GLY A 13 -5.50 -10.00 -3.30
N ALA A 14 -4.52 -9.95 -4.21
CA ALA A 14 -3.71 -11.11 -4.55
C ALA A 14 -2.76 -11.50 -3.42
N ILE A 15 -2.12 -10.52 -2.74
CA ILE A 15 -1.25 -10.75 -1.58
C ILE A 15 -1.98 -11.55 -0.51
N GLU A 16 -3.23 -11.17 -0.20
CA GLU A 16 -4.01 -11.85 0.83
C GLU A 16 -4.35 -13.32 0.50
N LYS A 17 -4.38 -13.68 -0.78
CA LYS A 17 -4.82 -15.00 -1.26
C LYS A 17 -3.68 -15.98 -1.50
N VAL A 18 -2.46 -15.50 -1.77
CA VAL A 18 -1.34 -16.39 -2.13
C VAL A 18 -0.68 -17.02 -0.90
N ASP A 19 -0.29 -18.29 -1.03
CA ASP A 19 0.32 -19.05 0.08
C ASP A 19 1.83 -18.88 0.21
N TYR A 20 2.49 -18.44 -0.86
CA TYR A 20 3.95 -18.21 -0.88
C TYR A 20 4.36 -16.91 -0.17
N ILE A 21 3.41 -16.01 0.11
CA ILE A 21 3.59 -14.87 1.02
C ILE A 21 3.14 -15.31 2.40
N LYS A 22 4.10 -15.44 3.31
CA LYS A 22 3.84 -15.77 4.72
C LYS A 22 3.53 -14.51 5.51
N ALA A 23 2.66 -14.65 6.50
CA ALA A 23 2.27 -13.54 7.34
C ALA A 23 3.46 -13.05 8.18
N LYS A 24 3.67 -11.73 8.19
CA LYS A 24 4.66 -11.06 9.06
C LYS A 24 4.26 -9.62 9.29
N GLN A 25 4.98 -8.94 10.18
CA GLN A 25 4.62 -7.58 10.57
C GLN A 25 4.70 -6.59 9.41
N TYR A 26 5.82 -6.58 8.68
CA TYR A 26 6.07 -5.64 7.59
C TYR A 26 6.40 -6.36 6.29
N LEU A 27 5.84 -5.85 5.20
CA LEU A 27 6.04 -6.26 3.81
C LEU A 27 6.56 -5.03 3.06
N THR A 28 7.84 -5.04 2.69
CA THR A 28 8.54 -3.86 2.13
C THR A 28 9.06 -4.12 0.72
N ASN A 29 9.61 -3.13 0.04
CA ASN A 29 10.27 -3.33 -1.26
C ASN A 29 11.55 -4.20 -1.19
N GLY A 30 12.05 -4.47 0.02
CA GLY A 30 13.13 -5.45 0.26
C GLY A 30 12.67 -6.91 0.20
N GLU A 31 11.37 -7.19 0.10
CA GLU A 31 10.86 -8.55 -0.05
C GLU A 31 11.30 -9.19 -1.37
N PRO A 32 11.58 -10.50 -1.41
CA PRO A 32 11.86 -11.20 -2.67
C PRO A 32 10.60 -11.42 -3.51
N GLN A 33 9.40 -11.26 -2.96
CA GLN A 33 8.16 -11.46 -3.69
C GLN A 33 7.80 -10.23 -4.54
N GLU A 34 7.82 -10.39 -5.86
CA GLU A 34 7.50 -9.33 -6.82
C GLU A 34 6.13 -8.68 -6.59
N LEU A 35 5.15 -9.46 -6.09
CA LEU A 35 3.82 -8.94 -5.77
C LEU A 35 3.86 -7.89 -4.64
N VAL A 36 4.75 -8.04 -3.66
CA VAL A 36 4.92 -7.05 -2.59
C VAL A 36 5.62 -5.81 -3.13
N LYS A 37 6.68 -5.98 -3.94
CA LYS A 37 7.37 -4.85 -4.56
C LYS A 37 6.44 -4.02 -5.43
N GLU A 38 5.59 -4.68 -6.20
CA GLU A 38 4.59 -4.03 -7.04
C GLU A 38 3.54 -3.28 -6.20
N ALA A 39 3.11 -3.85 -5.06
CA ALA A 39 2.21 -3.15 -4.14
C ALA A 39 2.84 -1.87 -3.59
N VAL A 40 4.11 -1.90 -3.18
CA VAL A 40 4.84 -0.72 -2.70
C VAL A 40 4.95 0.33 -3.81
N ARG A 41 5.42 -0.07 -4.99
CA ARG A 41 5.57 0.84 -6.15
C ARG A 41 4.24 1.50 -6.54
N LEU A 42 3.16 0.73 -6.62
CA LEU A 42 1.84 1.27 -6.94
C LEU A 42 1.32 2.17 -5.81
N ALA A 43 1.55 1.82 -4.55
CA ALA A 43 1.18 2.65 -3.40
C ALA A 43 1.89 4.02 -3.44
N ASP A 44 3.19 4.05 -3.72
CA ASP A 44 3.94 5.30 -3.92
C ASP A 44 3.33 6.16 -5.03
N GLU A 45 2.95 5.53 -6.15
CA GLU A 45 2.42 6.25 -7.31
C GLU A 45 0.99 6.78 -7.14
N VAL A 46 0.15 6.13 -6.32
CA VAL A 46 -1.29 6.44 -6.26
C VAL A 46 -1.73 7.02 -4.92
N LEU A 47 -1.03 6.70 -3.82
CA LEU A 47 -1.38 7.16 -2.47
C LEU A 47 -0.62 8.41 -2.07
N ILE A 48 0.31 8.88 -2.90
CA ILE A 48 1.06 10.12 -2.72
C ILE A 48 0.74 11.06 -3.89
N THR A 49 0.36 12.29 -3.59
CA THR A 49 0.15 13.33 -4.60
C THR A 49 1.49 13.83 -5.14
N SER A 50 1.47 14.56 -6.26
CA SER A 50 2.67 15.23 -6.78
C SER A 50 3.31 16.24 -5.82
N GLU A 51 2.57 16.68 -4.79
CA GLU A 51 3.07 17.55 -3.72
C GLU A 51 3.68 16.76 -2.53
N GLY A 52 3.77 15.43 -2.62
CA GLY A 52 4.24 14.57 -1.54
C GLY A 52 3.24 14.40 -0.39
N LYS A 53 1.95 14.71 -0.61
CA LYS A 53 0.91 14.59 0.42
C LYS A 53 0.10 13.31 0.25
N PRO A 54 -0.54 12.79 1.32
CA PRO A 54 -1.45 11.66 1.19
C PRO A 54 -2.60 11.95 0.22
N ASN A 55 -2.82 11.06 -0.74
CA ASN A 55 -3.96 11.11 -1.66
C ASN A 55 -5.21 10.54 -0.98
N TYR A 56 -5.96 11.40 -0.28
CA TYR A 56 -7.12 10.99 0.51
C TYR A 56 -8.27 10.39 -0.31
N GLU A 57 -8.40 10.72 -1.59
CA GLU A 57 -9.39 10.11 -2.49
C GLU A 57 -9.07 8.62 -2.71
N SER A 58 -7.84 8.32 -3.13
CA SER A 58 -7.38 6.94 -3.34
C SER A 58 -7.33 6.14 -2.04
N ILE A 59 -6.98 6.78 -0.93
CA ILE A 59 -7.04 6.17 0.41
C ILE A 59 -8.47 5.78 0.78
N SER A 60 -9.43 6.67 0.54
CA SER A 60 -10.85 6.41 0.84
C SER A 60 -11.37 5.26 -0.02
N TYR A 61 -11.00 5.23 -1.30
CA TYR A 61 -11.33 4.13 -2.21
C TYR A 61 -10.81 2.77 -1.69
N LEU A 62 -9.54 2.68 -1.28
CA LEU A 62 -9.00 1.43 -0.71
C LEU A 62 -9.70 1.02 0.57
N LYS A 63 -10.06 2.00 1.42
CA LYS A 63 -10.77 1.75 2.68
C LYS A 63 -12.17 1.19 2.45
N GLU A 64 -12.89 1.69 1.44
CA GLU A 64 -14.19 1.15 1.01
C GLU A 64 -14.09 -0.30 0.53
N HIS A 65 -12.92 -0.71 0.02
CA HIS A 65 -12.63 -2.07 -0.42
C HIS A 65 -11.93 -2.94 0.64
N GLY A 66 -11.94 -2.50 1.90
CA GLY A 66 -11.46 -3.30 3.04
C GLY A 66 -9.98 -3.13 3.40
N PHE A 67 -9.22 -2.30 2.67
CA PHE A 67 -7.81 -2.04 2.95
C PHE A 67 -7.64 -0.75 3.75
N ASN A 68 -7.29 -0.88 5.03
CA ASN A 68 -7.04 0.29 5.88
C ASN A 68 -5.67 0.91 5.58
N VAL A 69 -5.67 2.16 5.14
CA VAL A 69 -4.45 2.97 4.93
C VAL A 69 -4.30 3.98 6.07
N PHE A 70 -3.10 4.08 6.62
CA PHE A 70 -2.78 4.94 7.75
C PHE A 70 -1.33 5.42 7.69
N ALA A 71 -1.02 6.46 8.44
CA ALA A 71 0.35 6.93 8.60
C ALA A 71 1.18 5.95 9.44
N GLY A 72 2.36 5.59 8.97
CA GLY A 72 3.37 4.91 9.77
C GLY A 72 4.12 5.92 10.65
N GLU A 73 5.23 6.42 10.13
CA GLU A 73 6.01 7.49 10.75
C GLU A 73 5.46 8.86 10.32
N LYS A 74 5.60 9.84 11.22
CA LYS A 74 5.18 11.23 11.01
C LYS A 74 6.25 12.19 11.51
N ASP A 75 6.35 13.33 10.84
CA ASP A 75 7.15 14.47 11.28
C ASP A 75 6.28 15.74 11.40
N SER A 76 6.90 16.90 11.55
CA SER A 76 6.19 18.20 11.62
C SER A 76 5.51 18.61 10.30
N PHE A 77 5.85 17.98 9.18
CA PHE A 77 5.34 18.28 7.84
C PHE A 77 4.25 17.29 7.38
N GLY A 78 4.14 16.12 8.01
CA GLY A 78 3.03 15.19 7.77
C GLY A 78 3.43 13.73 7.91
N TRP A 79 3.05 12.93 6.92
CA TRP A 79 3.38 11.51 6.87
C TRP A 79 4.78 11.38 6.30
N LEU A 80 5.67 10.71 7.04
CA LEU A 80 6.97 10.31 6.53
C LEU A 80 6.85 8.97 5.79
N THR A 81 6.04 8.06 6.32
CA THR A 81 5.70 6.80 5.66
C THR A 81 4.20 6.54 5.71
N GLY A 82 3.68 5.93 4.66
CA GLY A 82 2.35 5.38 4.59
C GLY A 82 2.34 3.87 4.83
N CYS A 83 1.23 3.37 5.36
CA CYS A 83 1.04 1.96 5.68
C CYS A 83 -0.32 1.46 5.17
N ILE A 84 -0.34 0.30 4.51
CA ILE A 84 -1.57 -0.40 4.10
C ILE A 84 -1.65 -1.73 4.85
N ARG A 85 -2.74 -1.95 5.59
CA ARG A 85 -2.95 -3.21 6.31
C ARG A 85 -3.52 -4.27 5.39
N THR A 86 -2.90 -5.45 5.37
CA THR A 86 -3.40 -6.69 4.73
C THR A 86 -3.43 -7.83 5.75
N SER A 87 -4.06 -8.95 5.41
CA SER A 87 -4.03 -10.19 6.20
C SER A 87 -2.65 -10.84 6.31
N LYS A 88 -1.71 -10.50 5.41
CA LYS A 88 -0.33 -11.01 5.40
C LYS A 88 0.67 -10.09 6.10
N GLY A 89 0.29 -8.86 6.41
CA GLY A 89 1.20 -7.87 7.00
C GLY A 89 0.91 -6.45 6.55
N ILE A 90 1.79 -5.54 6.93
CA ILE A 90 1.67 -4.11 6.62
C ILE A 90 2.59 -3.79 5.45
N ILE A 91 2.01 -3.33 4.34
CA ILE A 91 2.77 -2.75 3.22
C ILE A 91 3.21 -1.34 3.64
N VAL A 92 4.51 -1.06 3.56
CA VAL A 92 5.08 0.27 3.86
C VAL A 92 5.48 0.94 2.55
N PHE A 93 5.10 2.21 2.38
CA PHE A 93 5.33 3.05 1.20
C PHE A 93 5.67 4.49 1.65
N GLY A 94 6.15 5.35 0.75
CA GLY A 94 6.65 6.69 1.07
C GLY A 94 8.15 6.84 0.90
#